data_AF-A0A194XDR1-F1
#
_entry.id   AF-A0A194XDR1-F1
#
_cell.length_a   1.000
_cell.length_b   1.000
_cell.length_c   1.000
_cell.angle_alpha   90.00
_cell.angle_beta   90.00
_cell.angle_gamma   90.00
#
_symmetry.space_group_name_H-M   'P 1'
#
loop_
_entity.id
_entity.type
_entity.pdbx_description
1 polymer ?
#
loop_
_entity_poly.entity_id
_entity_poly.type
_entity_poly.pdbx_seq_one_letter_code
_entity_poly.pdbx_strand_id
1 'polypeptide(L)'
;MNGMGIGGMVGYPTPAGHQSDLNYVMSMVEELSAVLRKNEELTNNVVEKMGRVREKASNLNLSNDELIAVVASELNEDSKNLEKENSDLRKALEKSEYDSKENFQLAVHGANILLDITEKMHRFKEQHESDTLAWHKNYRKQLAAEREENLDLRNQINDMRAAACRANEHLRQMRRFVTDNDELHELRVQNHQYRTERRFWKRLALPLIPDDDSEWSDDDDLIDPEEKKRLNALKAEKERKDTEDGEGGEVTAA
;
A
#
# COMPACT_ATOMS: atom_id res chain seq x y z
N MET A 1 34.45 -22.46 -84.97
CA MET A 1 33.79 -22.73 -86.27
C MET A 1 32.52 -21.90 -86.32
N ASN A 2 32.43 -21.03 -87.32
CA ASN A 2 31.33 -20.10 -87.58
C ASN A 2 29.99 -20.81 -87.84
N GLY A 3 28.91 -20.18 -87.41
CA GLY A 3 27.53 -20.40 -87.85
C GLY A 3 26.67 -19.22 -87.39
N MET A 4 26.81 -18.07 -88.05
CA MET A 4 25.90 -17.56 -89.09
C MET A 4 24.66 -16.89 -88.48
N GLY A 5 24.65 -15.55 -88.57
CA GLY A 5 23.62 -14.69 -88.03
C GLY A 5 22.27 -14.87 -88.72
N ILE A 6 21.21 -14.81 -87.91
CA ILE A 6 19.84 -14.63 -88.39
C ILE A 6 19.66 -13.13 -88.60
N GLY A 7 19.92 -12.72 -89.85
CA GLY A 7 19.52 -11.43 -90.38
C GLY A 7 18.01 -11.33 -90.46
N GLY A 8 17.51 -10.13 -90.15
CA GLY A 8 16.09 -9.84 -90.00
C GLY A 8 15.29 -10.04 -91.29
N MET A 9 14.07 -10.52 -91.09
CA MET A 9 12.95 -10.34 -92.01
C MET A 9 11.83 -9.68 -91.21
N VAL A 10 11.80 -8.34 -91.26
CA VAL A 10 10.68 -7.52 -90.80
C VAL A 10 9.82 -7.20 -92.01
N GLY A 11 8.51 -7.45 -91.91
CA GLY A 11 7.51 -6.62 -92.59
C GLY A 11 6.75 -7.26 -93.75
N TYR A 12 5.90 -8.23 -93.44
CA TYR A 12 4.55 -8.31 -94.03
C TYR A 12 3.55 -8.47 -92.86
N PRO A 13 2.45 -7.70 -92.79
CA PRO A 13 1.43 -7.91 -91.75
C PRO A 13 0.79 -9.27 -91.99
N THR A 14 1.16 -10.27 -91.18
CA THR A 14 0.46 -11.55 -91.19
C THR A 14 -0.95 -11.32 -90.62
N PRO A 15 -2.01 -11.82 -91.28
CA PRO A 15 -3.39 -11.66 -90.82
C PRO A 15 -3.53 -12.02 -89.34
N ALA A 16 -4.35 -11.27 -88.59
CA ALA A 16 -4.46 -11.31 -87.13
C ALA A 16 -4.68 -12.70 -86.51
N GLY A 17 -5.15 -13.69 -87.27
CA GLY A 17 -5.29 -15.09 -86.84
C GLY A 17 -4.02 -15.95 -86.95
N HIS A 18 -3.06 -15.59 -87.79
CA HIS A 18 -1.82 -16.37 -87.95
C HIS A 18 -0.87 -16.22 -86.76
N GLN A 19 -0.82 -15.05 -86.12
CA GLN A 19 -0.03 -14.86 -84.89
C GLN A 19 -0.65 -15.62 -83.70
N SER A 20 -1.99 -15.67 -83.60
CA SER A 20 -2.66 -16.46 -82.57
C SER A 20 -2.52 -17.97 -82.80
N ASP A 21 -2.58 -18.40 -84.05
CA ASP A 21 -2.38 -19.81 -84.41
C ASP A 21 -0.92 -20.25 -84.19
N LEU A 22 0.06 -19.40 -84.51
CA LEU A 22 1.48 -19.67 -84.25
C LEU A 22 1.78 -19.70 -82.74
N ASN A 23 1.18 -18.82 -81.96
CA ASN A 23 1.28 -18.87 -80.49
C ASN A 23 0.62 -20.13 -79.92
N TYR A 24 -0.51 -20.56 -80.49
CA TYR A 24 -1.20 -21.80 -80.10
C TYR A 24 -0.37 -23.05 -80.46
N VAL A 25 0.24 -23.06 -81.64
CA VAL A 25 1.17 -24.12 -82.05
C VAL A 25 2.41 -24.13 -81.17
N MET A 26 2.97 -22.97 -80.81
CA MET A 26 4.10 -22.87 -79.89
C MET A 26 3.75 -23.37 -78.49
N SER A 27 2.59 -23.00 -77.92
CA SER A 27 2.15 -23.53 -76.62
C SER A 27 1.91 -25.04 -76.68
N MET A 28 1.34 -25.54 -77.77
CA MET A 28 1.15 -26.98 -77.97
C MET A 28 2.49 -27.73 -78.09
N VAL A 29 3.49 -27.15 -78.76
CA VAL A 29 4.85 -27.70 -78.85
C VAL A 29 5.54 -27.67 -77.48
N GLU A 30 5.38 -26.60 -76.71
CA GLU A 30 5.89 -26.52 -75.34
C GLU A 30 5.23 -27.57 -74.44
N GLU A 31 3.91 -27.75 -74.51
CA GLU A 31 3.20 -28.82 -73.81
C GLU A 31 3.66 -30.21 -74.26
N LEU A 32 3.81 -30.44 -75.56
CA LEU A 32 4.33 -31.71 -76.09
C LEU A 32 5.77 -31.97 -75.62
N SER A 33 6.60 -30.93 -75.55
CA SER A 33 7.98 -31.03 -75.06
C SER A 33 8.03 -31.35 -73.57
N ALA A 34 7.12 -30.79 -72.78
CA ALA A 34 6.98 -31.09 -71.36
C ALA A 34 6.50 -32.54 -71.16
N VAL A 35 5.56 -33.01 -72.00
CA VAL A 35 5.09 -34.39 -72.02
C VAL A 35 6.20 -35.35 -72.47
N LEU A 36 6.97 -34.99 -73.50
CA LEU A 36 8.10 -35.79 -73.99
C LEU A 36 9.19 -35.93 -72.93
N ARG A 37 9.56 -34.84 -72.26
CA ARG A 37 10.53 -34.87 -71.16
C ARG A 37 10.04 -35.75 -70.00
N LYS A 38 8.75 -35.68 -69.67
CA LYS A 38 8.14 -36.56 -68.66
C LYS A 38 8.13 -38.03 -69.13
N ASN A 39 7.87 -38.28 -70.40
CA ASN A 39 7.92 -39.64 -70.97
C ASN A 39 9.34 -40.19 -70.96
N GLU A 40 10.34 -39.37 -71.30
CA GLU A 40 11.76 -39.75 -71.22
C GLU A 40 12.15 -40.13 -69.79
N GLU A 41 11.77 -39.30 -68.81
CA GLU A 41 12.00 -39.58 -67.38
C GLU A 41 11.29 -40.86 -66.91
N LEU A 42 10.05 -41.08 -67.33
CA LEU A 42 9.32 -42.32 -67.03
C LEU A 42 10.00 -43.54 -67.67
N THR A 43 10.42 -43.44 -68.94
CA THR A 43 11.12 -44.54 -69.62
C THR A 43 12.47 -44.85 -68.99
N ASN A 44 13.23 -43.84 -68.58
CA ASN A 44 14.50 -44.02 -67.87
C ASN A 44 14.29 -44.75 -66.54
N ASN A 45 13.28 -44.35 -65.77
CA ASN A 45 12.91 -45.06 -64.53
C ASN A 45 12.47 -46.51 -64.78
N VAL A 46 11.72 -46.78 -65.85
CA VAL A 46 11.31 -48.14 -66.23
C VAL A 46 12.52 -48.98 -66.63
N VAL A 47 13.42 -48.44 -67.45
CA VAL A 47 14.65 -49.13 -67.87
C VAL A 47 15.54 -49.42 -66.67
N GLU A 48 15.70 -48.48 -65.75
CA GLU A 48 16.48 -48.68 -64.52
C GLU A 48 15.88 -49.79 -63.64
N LYS A 49 14.56 -49.75 -63.41
CA LYS A 49 13.85 -50.80 -62.66
C LYS A 49 13.93 -52.16 -63.35
N MET A 50 13.77 -52.20 -64.67
CA MET A 50 13.90 -53.42 -65.47
C MET A 50 15.34 -53.96 -65.44
N GLY A 51 16.35 -53.08 -65.39
CA GLY A 51 17.75 -53.43 -65.17
C GLY A 51 17.96 -54.14 -63.84
N ARG A 52 17.38 -53.61 -62.75
CA ARG A 52 17.43 -54.26 -61.42
C ARG A 52 16.70 -55.61 -61.39
N VAL A 53 15.55 -55.72 -62.06
CA VAL A 53 14.80 -57.00 -62.19
C VAL A 53 15.63 -58.04 -62.95
N ARG A 54 16.28 -57.64 -64.05
CA ARG A 54 17.14 -58.51 -64.86
C ARG A 54 18.41 -58.95 -64.13
N GLU A 55 19.00 -58.05 -63.34
CA GLU A 55 20.17 -58.35 -62.51
C GLU A 55 19.82 -59.37 -61.41
N LYS A 56 18.67 -59.21 -60.74
CA LYS A 56 18.15 -60.19 -59.76
C LYS A 56 17.83 -61.54 -60.40
N ALA A 57 17.19 -61.54 -61.58
CA ALA A 57 16.93 -62.75 -62.36
C ALA A 57 18.22 -63.54 -62.64
N SER A 58 19.26 -62.83 -63.08
CA SER A 58 20.57 -63.40 -63.38
C SER A 58 21.31 -63.91 -62.14
N ASN A 59 21.20 -63.20 -61.01
CA ASN A 59 21.94 -63.54 -59.78
C ASN A 59 21.32 -64.72 -59.02
N LEU A 60 20.00 -64.93 -59.13
CA LEU A 60 19.27 -65.96 -58.39
C LEU A 60 18.83 -67.17 -59.25
N ASN A 61 19.11 -67.17 -60.57
CA ASN A 61 18.70 -68.23 -61.52
C ASN A 61 17.20 -68.57 -61.46
N LEU A 62 16.35 -67.56 -61.31
CA LEU A 62 14.91 -67.72 -61.13
C LEU A 62 14.19 -67.90 -62.46
N SER A 63 13.13 -68.72 -62.47
CA SER A 63 12.17 -68.78 -63.58
C SER A 63 11.36 -67.47 -63.68
N ASN A 64 10.81 -67.15 -64.86
CA ASN A 64 9.98 -65.95 -65.05
C ASN A 64 8.82 -65.86 -64.03
N ASP A 65 8.18 -66.98 -63.70
CA ASP A 65 7.07 -67.01 -62.73
C ASP A 65 7.55 -66.76 -61.29
N GLU A 66 8.74 -67.24 -60.93
CA GLU A 66 9.36 -67.02 -59.62
C GLU A 66 9.84 -65.57 -59.46
N LEU A 67 10.34 -64.96 -60.54
CA LEU A 67 10.69 -63.53 -60.57
C LEU A 67 9.49 -62.63 -60.35
N ILE A 68 8.38 -62.93 -61.02
CA ILE A 68 7.14 -62.17 -60.85
C ILE A 68 6.65 -62.28 -59.40
N ALA A 69 6.74 -63.47 -58.79
CA ALA A 69 6.36 -63.68 -57.40
C ALA A 69 7.25 -62.91 -56.41
N VAL A 70 8.58 -62.91 -56.61
CA VAL A 70 9.54 -62.18 -55.76
C VAL A 70 9.38 -60.66 -55.90
N VAL A 71 9.21 -60.15 -57.12
CA VAL A 71 8.96 -58.72 -57.35
C VAL A 71 7.59 -58.31 -56.77
N ALA A 72 6.57 -59.16 -56.90
CA ALA A 72 5.27 -58.91 -56.29
C ALA A 72 5.33 -58.91 -54.75
N SER A 73 6.12 -59.79 -54.13
CA SER A 73 6.30 -59.79 -52.68
C SER A 73 7.06 -58.55 -52.21
N GLU A 74 8.13 -58.15 -52.89
CA GLU A 74 8.90 -56.94 -52.56
C GLU A 74 8.05 -55.68 -52.70
N LEU A 75 7.29 -55.54 -53.79
CA LEU A 75 6.37 -54.40 -53.97
C LEU A 75 5.28 -54.36 -52.88
N ASN A 76 4.83 -55.53 -52.41
CA ASN A 76 3.82 -55.63 -51.37
C ASN A 76 4.42 -55.34 -49.98
N GLU A 77 5.68 -55.71 -49.72
CA GLU A 77 6.43 -55.32 -48.52
C GLU A 77 6.73 -53.81 -48.51
N ASP A 78 7.18 -53.25 -49.63
CA ASP A 78 7.39 -51.80 -49.79
C ASP A 78 6.08 -51.03 -49.59
N SER A 79 4.97 -51.53 -50.14
CA SER A 79 3.64 -50.92 -49.95
C SER A 79 3.21 -50.93 -48.48
N LYS A 80 3.41 -52.05 -47.77
CA LYS A 80 3.12 -52.15 -46.32
C LYS A 80 4.03 -51.25 -45.49
N ASN A 81 5.30 -51.12 -45.84
CA ASN A 81 6.24 -50.24 -45.17
C ASN A 81 5.82 -48.77 -45.35
N LEU A 82 5.45 -48.37 -46.58
CA LEU A 82 4.93 -47.03 -46.86
C LEU A 82 3.63 -46.74 -46.11
N GLU A 83 2.70 -47.69 -46.04
CA GLU A 83 1.46 -47.53 -45.26
C GLU A 83 1.74 -47.36 -43.77
N LYS A 84 2.69 -48.11 -43.22
CA LYS A 84 3.13 -47.99 -41.83
C LYS A 84 3.77 -46.64 -41.55
N GLU A 85 4.70 -46.20 -42.40
CA GLU A 85 5.32 -44.87 -42.29
C GLU A 85 4.28 -43.75 -42.40
N ASN A 86 3.31 -43.86 -43.32
CA ASN A 86 2.24 -42.88 -43.45
C ASN A 86 1.36 -42.84 -42.19
N SER A 87 1.06 -44.00 -41.61
CA SER A 87 0.31 -44.11 -40.34
C SER A 87 1.07 -43.46 -39.18
N ASP A 88 2.37 -43.71 -39.06
CA ASP A 88 3.20 -43.16 -38.00
C ASP A 88 3.39 -41.64 -38.17
N LEU A 89 3.57 -41.16 -39.40
CA LEU A 89 3.62 -39.73 -39.72
C LEU A 89 2.29 -39.02 -39.40
N ARG A 90 1.15 -39.64 -39.71
CA ARG A 90 -0.17 -39.09 -39.37
C ARG A 90 -0.37 -38.99 -37.85
N LYS A 91 0.02 -40.01 -37.09
CA LYS A 91 -0.04 -39.97 -35.62
C LYS A 91 0.89 -38.90 -35.04
N ALA A 92 2.09 -38.77 -35.59
CA ALA A 92 3.04 -37.74 -35.18
C ALA A 92 2.51 -36.33 -35.48
N LEU A 93 1.87 -36.14 -36.64
CA LEU A 93 1.20 -34.89 -37.00
C LEU A 93 0.06 -34.56 -36.02
N GLU A 94 -0.84 -35.51 -35.78
CA GLU A 94 -1.96 -35.32 -34.85
C GLU A 94 -1.48 -34.97 -33.44
N LYS A 95 -0.46 -35.69 -32.95
CA LYS A 95 0.17 -35.38 -31.66
C LYS A 95 0.79 -33.99 -31.64
N SER A 96 1.54 -33.61 -32.69
CA SER A 96 2.14 -32.28 -32.77
C SER A 96 1.11 -31.17 -32.82
N GLU A 97 -0.03 -31.38 -33.50
CA GLU A 97 -1.13 -30.42 -33.52
C GLU A 97 -1.81 -30.31 -32.16
N TYR A 98 -1.98 -31.43 -31.47
CA TYR A 98 -2.53 -31.46 -30.11
C TYR A 98 -1.60 -30.70 -29.14
N ASP A 99 -0.31 -31.02 -29.13
CA ASP A 99 0.70 -30.36 -28.28
C ASP A 99 0.78 -28.86 -28.59
N SER A 100 0.66 -28.46 -29.87
CA SER A 100 0.62 -27.05 -30.27
C SER A 100 -0.60 -26.32 -29.70
N LYS A 101 -1.79 -26.94 -29.73
CA LYS A 101 -3.02 -26.38 -29.15
C LYS A 101 -2.92 -26.26 -27.64
N GLU A 102 -2.41 -27.27 -26.95
CA GLU A 102 -2.25 -27.26 -25.50
C GLU A 102 -1.24 -26.19 -25.06
N ASN A 103 -0.10 -26.09 -25.74
CA ASN A 103 0.89 -25.03 -25.48
C ASN A 103 0.31 -23.63 -25.70
N PHE A 104 -0.50 -23.43 -26.74
CA PHE A 104 -1.19 -22.17 -26.97
C PHE A 104 -2.19 -21.85 -25.85
N GLN A 105 -2.97 -22.84 -25.39
CA GLN A 105 -3.89 -22.66 -24.27
C GLN A 105 -3.15 -22.27 -22.98
N LEU A 106 -2.01 -22.91 -22.70
CA LEU A 106 -1.18 -22.57 -21.55
C LEU A 106 -0.62 -21.16 -21.65
N ALA A 107 -0.17 -20.73 -22.83
CA ALA A 107 0.31 -19.37 -23.07
C ALA A 107 -0.80 -18.33 -22.84
N VAL A 108 -2.01 -18.58 -23.32
CA VAL A 108 -3.18 -17.71 -23.08
C VAL A 108 -3.53 -17.67 -21.59
N HIS A 109 -3.51 -18.80 -20.90
CA HIS A 109 -3.75 -18.84 -19.46
C HIS A 109 -2.71 -18.05 -18.67
N GLY A 110 -1.43 -18.19 -19.02
CA GLY A 110 -0.34 -17.41 -18.44
C GLY A 110 -0.52 -15.90 -18.68
N ALA A 111 -0.91 -15.50 -19.88
CA ALA A 111 -1.19 -14.10 -20.19
C ALA A 111 -2.34 -13.53 -19.35
N ASN A 112 -3.41 -14.30 -19.15
CA ASN A 112 -4.54 -13.90 -18.32
C ASN A 112 -4.16 -13.74 -16.84
N ILE A 113 -3.34 -14.64 -16.31
CA ILE A 113 -2.82 -14.52 -14.94
C ILE A 113 -1.97 -13.26 -14.80
N LEU A 114 -1.08 -13.00 -15.75
CA LEU A 114 -0.25 -11.80 -15.72
C LEU A 114 -1.09 -10.52 -15.78
N LEU A 115 -2.15 -10.51 -16.59
CA LEU A 115 -3.09 -9.41 -16.66
C LEU A 115 -3.76 -9.16 -15.29
N ASP A 116 -4.28 -10.20 -14.64
CA ASP A 116 -4.91 -10.10 -13.32
C ASP A 116 -3.92 -9.64 -12.25
N ILE A 117 -2.68 -10.14 -12.26
CA ILE A 117 -1.63 -9.68 -11.35
C ILE A 117 -1.33 -8.20 -11.57
N THR A 118 -1.21 -7.75 -12.83
CA THR A 118 -0.92 -6.34 -13.13
C THR A 118 -2.05 -5.43 -12.66
N GLU A 119 -3.30 -5.83 -12.86
CA GLU A 119 -4.46 -5.06 -12.40
C GLU A 119 -4.50 -4.96 -10.87
N LYS A 120 -4.29 -6.09 -10.18
CA LYS A 120 -4.21 -6.12 -8.71
C LYS A 120 -3.04 -5.29 -8.19
N MET A 121 -1.89 -5.32 -8.86
CA MET A 121 -0.72 -4.51 -8.49
C MET A 121 -1.00 -3.02 -8.62
N HIS A 122 -1.67 -2.59 -9.70
CA HIS A 122 -2.06 -1.20 -9.88
C HIS A 122 -3.03 -0.73 -8.80
N ARG A 123 -4.08 -1.51 -8.53
CA ARG A 123 -5.04 -1.20 -7.46
C ARG A 123 -4.39 -1.14 -6.08
N PHE A 124 -3.50 -2.09 -5.78
CA PHE A 124 -2.75 -2.09 -4.53
C PHE A 124 -1.88 -0.85 -4.38
N LYS A 125 -1.15 -0.47 -5.44
CA LYS A 125 -0.28 0.70 -5.43
C LYS A 125 -1.08 1.99 -5.20
N GLU A 126 -2.19 2.17 -5.92
CA GLU A 126 -3.07 3.32 -5.76
C GLU A 126 -3.62 3.42 -4.33
N GLN A 127 -4.14 2.32 -3.79
CA GLN A 127 -4.65 2.27 -2.43
C GLN A 127 -3.57 2.60 -1.40
N HIS A 128 -2.38 2.00 -1.54
CA HIS A 128 -1.25 2.24 -0.65
C HIS A 128 -0.77 3.69 -0.68
N GLU A 129 -0.67 4.31 -1.87
CA GLU A 129 -0.33 5.72 -2.01
C GLU A 129 -1.41 6.62 -1.38
N SER A 130 -2.69 6.31 -1.58
CA SER A 130 -3.80 7.03 -0.94
C SER A 130 -3.72 6.95 0.59
N ASP A 131 -3.52 5.75 1.14
CA ASP A 131 -3.48 5.53 2.59
C ASP A 131 -2.27 6.21 3.24
N THR A 132 -1.10 6.15 2.60
CA THR A 132 0.10 6.86 3.09
C THR A 132 -0.09 8.37 3.06
N LEU A 133 -0.69 8.93 2.00
CA LEU A 133 -1.02 10.35 1.93
C LEU A 133 -2.04 10.76 2.98
N ALA A 134 -3.07 9.95 3.21
CA ALA A 134 -4.06 10.17 4.25
C ALA A 134 -3.41 10.18 5.64
N TRP A 135 -2.51 9.24 5.91
CA TRP A 135 -1.76 9.19 7.16
C TRP A 135 -0.90 10.44 7.36
N HIS A 136 -0.13 10.85 6.35
CA HIS A 136 0.67 12.07 6.43
C HIS A 136 -0.19 13.32 6.63
N LYS A 137 -1.36 13.41 5.98
CA LYS A 137 -2.29 14.52 6.16
C LYS A 137 -2.85 14.56 7.58
N ASN A 138 -3.28 13.42 8.11
CA ASN A 138 -3.81 13.31 9.47
C ASN A 138 -2.74 13.65 10.52
N TYR A 139 -1.52 13.14 10.35
CA TYR A 139 -0.41 13.45 11.25
C TYR A 139 -0.07 14.95 11.25
N ARG A 140 0.00 15.59 10.07
CA ARG A 140 0.21 17.04 9.98
C ARG A 140 -0.92 17.82 10.65
N LYS A 141 -2.17 17.38 10.51
CA LYS A 141 -3.33 17.99 11.17
C LYS A 141 -3.26 17.88 12.68
N GLN A 142 -2.91 16.71 13.22
CA GLN A 142 -2.69 16.53 14.65
C GLN A 142 -1.58 17.46 15.15
N LEU A 143 -0.44 17.48 14.46
CA LEU A 143 0.68 18.35 14.85
C LEU A 143 0.33 19.84 14.80
N ALA A 144 -0.55 20.26 13.89
CA ALA A 144 -1.07 21.63 13.87
C ALA A 144 -2.00 21.91 15.05
N ALA A 145 -2.92 21.00 15.37
CA ALA A 145 -3.83 21.12 16.51
C ALA A 145 -3.07 21.20 17.85
N GLU A 146 -2.06 20.36 18.05
CA GLU A 146 -1.22 20.39 19.27
C GLU A 146 -0.46 21.72 19.40
N ARG A 147 0.00 22.29 18.28
CA ARG A 147 0.65 23.61 18.29
C ARG A 147 -0.31 24.74 18.61
N GLU A 148 -1.52 24.68 18.08
CA GLU A 148 -2.60 25.63 18.37
C GLU A 148 -2.97 25.59 19.85
N GLU A 149 -3.21 24.38 20.40
CA GLU A 149 -3.49 24.20 21.82
C GLU A 149 -2.33 24.68 22.71
N ASN A 150 -1.08 24.42 22.33
CA ASN A 150 0.07 24.92 23.08
C ASN A 150 0.15 26.45 23.09
N LEU A 151 -0.20 27.11 21.98
CA LEU A 151 -0.28 28.56 21.90
C LEU A 151 -1.42 29.10 22.78
N ASP A 152 -2.59 28.47 22.76
CA ASP A 152 -3.72 28.85 23.58
C ASP A 152 -3.42 28.74 25.08
N LEU A 153 -2.81 27.63 25.51
CA LEU A 153 -2.38 27.45 26.90
C LEU A 153 -1.37 28.52 27.33
N ARG A 154 -0.42 28.89 26.46
CA ARG A 154 0.54 29.97 26.74
C ARG A 154 -0.16 31.32 26.87
N ASN A 155 -1.13 31.60 26.00
CA ASN A 155 -1.93 32.83 26.06
C ASN A 155 -2.72 32.89 27.38
N GLN A 156 -3.39 31.80 27.76
CA GLN A 156 -4.11 31.70 29.04
C GLN A 156 -3.19 31.92 30.25
N ILE A 157 -2.00 31.30 30.26
CA ILE A 157 -1.01 31.50 31.33
C ILE A 157 -0.56 32.97 31.39
N ASN A 158 -0.32 33.61 30.25
CA ASN A 158 0.05 35.01 30.19
C ASN A 158 -1.06 35.92 30.70
N ASP A 159 -2.31 35.64 30.36
CA ASP A 159 -3.48 36.39 30.85
C ASP A 159 -3.65 36.22 32.36
N MET A 160 -3.51 35.00 32.87
CA MET A 160 -3.53 34.73 34.33
C MET A 160 -2.39 35.47 35.05
N ARG A 161 -1.17 35.44 34.50
CA ARG A 161 -0.02 36.17 35.06
C ARG A 161 -0.28 37.67 35.05
N ALA A 162 -0.82 38.22 33.98
CA ALA A 162 -1.17 39.64 33.89
C ALA A 162 -2.25 40.01 34.92
N ALA A 163 -3.28 39.17 35.08
CA ALA A 163 -4.32 39.36 36.10
C ALA A 163 -3.75 39.29 37.53
N ALA A 164 -2.89 38.32 37.81
CA ALA A 164 -2.21 38.19 39.10
C ALA A 164 -1.30 39.39 39.39
N CYS A 165 -0.57 39.91 38.39
CA CYS A 165 0.22 41.13 38.54
C CYS A 165 -0.66 42.34 38.89
N ARG A 166 -1.80 42.52 38.21
CA ARG A 166 -2.76 43.58 38.54
C ARG A 166 -3.31 43.44 39.96
N ALA A 167 -3.71 42.23 40.36
CA ALA A 167 -4.20 41.96 41.71
C ALA A 167 -3.13 42.27 42.78
N ASN A 168 -1.88 41.84 42.57
CA ASN A 168 -0.76 42.15 43.45
C ASN A 168 -0.49 43.65 43.54
N GLU A 169 -0.60 44.38 42.42
CA GLU A 169 -0.45 45.83 42.40
C GLU A 169 -1.58 46.51 43.21
N HIS A 170 -2.83 46.06 43.06
CA HIS A 170 -3.94 46.55 43.89
C HIS A 170 -3.72 46.28 45.39
N LEU A 171 -3.23 45.09 45.78
CA LEU A 171 -2.91 44.79 47.17
C LEU A 171 -1.79 45.69 47.72
N ARG A 172 -0.75 45.95 46.91
CA ARG A 172 0.32 46.88 47.29
C ARG A 172 -0.19 48.30 47.45
N GLN A 173 -1.05 48.76 46.55
CA GLN A 173 -1.68 50.07 46.63
C GLN A 173 -2.57 50.19 47.87
N MET A 174 -3.39 49.18 48.18
CA MET A 174 -4.16 49.15 49.43
C MET A 174 -3.26 49.18 50.67
N ARG A 175 -2.17 48.39 50.67
CA ARG A 175 -1.22 48.39 51.79
C ARG A 175 -0.59 49.77 51.98
N ARG A 176 -0.14 50.41 50.91
CA ARG A 176 0.39 51.79 50.94
C ARG A 176 -0.66 52.77 51.44
N PHE A 177 -1.90 52.68 50.94
CA PHE A 177 -2.99 53.52 51.40
C PHE A 177 -3.24 53.36 52.92
N VAL A 178 -3.15 52.15 53.46
CA VAL A 178 -3.31 51.92 54.91
C VAL A 178 -2.11 52.41 55.72
N THR A 179 -0.88 52.31 55.20
CA THR A 179 0.33 52.74 55.92
C THR A 179 0.57 54.23 55.85
N ASP A 180 0.24 54.86 54.72
CA ASP A 180 0.59 56.24 54.43
C ASP A 180 -0.50 57.22 54.91
N ASN A 181 -1.72 56.73 55.16
CA ASN A 181 -2.80 57.53 55.77
C ASN A 181 -2.90 57.26 57.27
N ASP A 182 -2.26 58.13 58.04
CA ASP A 182 -2.33 58.12 59.51
C ASP A 182 -3.77 58.30 60.04
N GLU A 183 -4.69 58.87 59.25
CA GLU A 183 -6.10 59.03 59.60
C GLU A 183 -6.76 57.72 60.05
N LEU A 184 -6.46 56.59 59.40
CA LEU A 184 -7.00 55.29 59.81
C LEU A 184 -6.43 54.80 61.14
N HIS A 185 -5.15 55.10 61.39
CA HIS A 185 -4.51 54.80 62.66
C HIS A 185 -5.09 55.69 63.77
N GLU A 186 -5.24 56.98 63.52
CA GLU A 186 -5.86 57.95 64.42
C GLU A 186 -7.30 57.57 64.75
N LEU A 187 -8.11 57.21 63.74
CA LEU A 187 -9.48 56.73 63.95
C LEU A 187 -9.52 55.45 64.80
N ARG A 188 -8.57 54.53 64.62
CA ARG A 188 -8.46 53.33 65.45
C ARG A 188 -8.13 53.68 66.91
N VAL A 189 -7.19 54.59 67.12
CA VAL A 189 -6.79 55.07 68.47
C VAL A 189 -7.96 55.79 69.13
N GLN A 190 -8.63 56.70 68.43
CA GLN A 190 -9.82 57.41 68.93
C GLN A 190 -10.96 56.44 69.26
N ASN A 191 -11.23 55.46 68.41
CA ASN A 191 -12.24 54.43 68.69
C ASN A 191 -11.92 53.66 69.98
N HIS A 192 -10.65 53.25 70.14
CA HIS A 192 -10.21 52.59 71.37
C HIS A 192 -10.38 53.50 72.60
N GLN A 193 -9.97 54.77 72.52
CA GLN A 193 -10.17 55.76 73.56
C GLN A 193 -11.66 55.90 73.93
N TYR A 194 -12.54 56.11 72.97
CA TYR A 194 -13.98 56.19 73.22
C TYR A 194 -14.57 54.93 73.84
N ARG A 195 -14.09 53.73 73.45
CA ARG A 195 -14.49 52.47 74.08
C ARG A 195 -14.03 52.42 75.54
N THR A 196 -12.79 52.83 75.85
CA THR A 196 -12.29 52.88 77.23
C THR A 196 -13.02 53.91 78.09
N GLU A 197 -13.30 55.09 77.57
CA GLU A 197 -14.06 56.13 78.26
C GLU A 197 -15.48 55.65 78.55
N ARG A 198 -16.16 55.04 77.56
CA ARG A 198 -17.48 54.44 77.76
C ARG A 198 -17.47 53.41 78.89
N ARG A 199 -16.45 52.55 78.96
CA ARG A 199 -16.29 51.57 80.06
C ARG A 199 -16.06 52.25 81.40
N PHE A 200 -15.17 53.24 81.45
CA PHE A 200 -14.90 54.02 82.64
C PHE A 200 -16.18 54.66 83.20
N TRP A 201 -16.95 55.33 82.35
CA TRP A 201 -18.22 55.95 82.74
C TRP A 201 -19.26 54.91 83.16
N LYS A 202 -19.33 53.74 82.51
CA LYS A 202 -20.21 52.63 82.94
C LYS A 202 -19.84 52.17 84.35
N ARG A 203 -18.56 51.95 84.64
CA ARG A 203 -18.10 51.52 85.97
C ARG A 203 -18.42 52.57 87.04
N LEU A 204 -18.25 53.85 86.70
CA LEU A 204 -18.58 54.95 87.61
C LEU A 204 -20.10 55.02 87.89
N ALA A 205 -20.93 54.77 86.88
CA ALA A 205 -22.38 54.85 87.01
C ALA A 205 -23.03 53.59 87.61
N LEU A 206 -22.43 52.40 87.43
CA LEU A 206 -23.01 51.10 87.79
C LEU A 206 -21.98 50.18 88.51
N PRO A 207 -21.56 50.51 89.75
CA PRO A 207 -20.48 49.83 90.45
C PRO A 207 -20.83 48.43 91.00
N LEU A 208 -22.12 48.05 91.01
CA LEU A 208 -22.59 46.77 91.57
C LEU A 208 -22.78 45.66 90.50
N ILE A 209 -22.58 45.99 89.22
CA ILE A 209 -22.69 45.03 88.12
C ILE A 209 -21.31 44.39 87.90
N PRO A 210 -21.19 43.05 87.90
CA PRO A 210 -19.94 42.36 87.63
C PRO A 210 -19.36 42.70 86.24
N ASP A 211 -18.03 42.80 86.14
CA ASP A 211 -17.30 43.19 84.91
C ASP A 211 -17.32 42.12 83.79
N ASP A 212 -17.94 40.95 84.02
CA ASP A 212 -17.99 39.80 83.09
C ASP A 212 -19.16 39.90 82.11
N ASP A 213 -19.17 40.98 81.32
CA ASP A 213 -20.19 41.23 80.29
C ASP A 213 -19.58 40.86 78.92
N SER A 214 -20.01 39.72 78.37
CA SER A 214 -19.50 39.17 77.10
C SER A 214 -19.67 40.11 75.90
N GLU A 215 -20.56 41.10 76.00
CA GLU A 215 -20.82 42.05 74.91
C GLU A 215 -19.81 43.21 74.84
N TRP A 216 -18.96 43.40 75.86
CA TRP A 216 -18.06 44.56 75.95
C TRP A 216 -16.66 44.28 76.54
N SER A 217 -16.25 43.00 76.60
CA SER A 217 -14.90 42.60 77.00
C SER A 217 -13.85 43.10 75.99
N ASP A 218 -12.58 43.19 76.41
CA ASP A 218 -11.48 43.60 75.52
C ASP A 218 -11.21 42.57 74.40
N ASP A 219 -11.78 41.36 74.54
CA ASP A 219 -11.68 40.20 73.64
C ASP A 219 -12.83 40.16 72.61
N ASP A 220 -13.13 41.30 71.96
CA ASP A 220 -13.80 41.24 70.65
C ASP A 220 -12.75 40.84 69.59
N ASP A 221 -12.17 39.65 69.74
CA ASP A 221 -11.46 39.01 68.66
C ASP A 221 -12.45 38.83 67.50
N LEU A 222 -12.06 39.23 66.30
CA LEU A 222 -12.74 38.94 65.03
C LEU A 222 -12.94 37.42 64.76
N ILE A 223 -12.56 36.57 65.70
CA ILE A 223 -12.66 35.12 65.63
C ILE A 223 -14.00 34.73 66.25
N ASP A 224 -14.86 34.16 65.42
CA ASP A 224 -16.13 33.57 65.82
C ASP A 224 -15.97 32.74 67.12
N PRO A 225 -16.83 32.91 68.14
CA PRO A 225 -16.78 32.11 69.37
C PRO A 225 -16.75 30.60 69.11
N GLU A 226 -17.29 30.12 67.99
CA GLU A 226 -17.20 28.72 67.59
C GLU A 226 -15.79 28.32 67.13
N GLU A 227 -15.10 29.17 66.38
CA GLU A 227 -13.73 28.94 65.92
C GLU A 227 -12.74 28.95 67.10
N LYS A 228 -12.97 29.79 68.12
CA LYS A 228 -12.18 29.80 69.38
C LYS A 228 -12.33 28.47 70.14
N LYS A 229 -13.54 27.91 70.21
CA LYS A 229 -13.78 26.57 70.80
C LYS A 229 -13.07 25.47 70.01
N ARG A 230 -13.15 25.52 68.67
CA ARG A 230 -12.47 24.56 67.78
C ARG A 230 -10.95 24.61 67.96
N LEU A 231 -10.35 25.81 68.03
CA LEU A 231 -8.91 25.98 68.24
C LEU A 231 -8.45 25.48 69.61
N ASN A 232 -9.26 25.70 70.65
CA ASN A 232 -8.98 25.17 71.98
C ASN A 232 -9.08 23.63 72.01
N ALA A 233 -10.05 23.05 71.30
CA ALA A 233 -10.15 21.60 71.15
C ALA A 233 -8.95 21.01 70.38
N LEU A 234 -8.50 21.67 69.30
CA LEU A 234 -7.31 21.29 68.55
C LEU A 234 -6.03 21.40 69.39
N LYS A 235 -5.90 22.44 70.23
CA LYS A 235 -4.80 22.56 71.18
C LYS A 235 -4.82 21.43 72.21
N ALA A 236 -5.98 21.14 72.79
CA ALA A 236 -6.13 20.05 73.76
C ALA A 236 -5.85 18.66 73.15
N GLU A 237 -6.25 18.44 71.89
CA GLU A 237 -5.94 17.20 71.16
C GLU A 237 -4.44 17.09 70.85
N LYS A 238 -3.80 18.21 70.50
CA LYS A 238 -2.35 18.26 70.27
C LYS A 238 -1.58 17.99 71.57
N GLU A 239 -1.98 18.61 72.67
CA GLU A 239 -1.38 18.37 73.99
C GLU A 239 -1.56 16.90 74.43
N ARG A 240 -2.71 16.27 74.15
CA ARG A 240 -2.91 14.83 74.37
C ARG A 240 -1.97 13.96 73.54
N LYS A 241 -1.82 14.24 72.24
CA LYS A 241 -0.89 13.49 71.38
C LYS A 241 0.56 13.67 71.83
N ASP A 242 0.94 14.89 72.18
CA ASP A 242 2.28 15.18 72.69
C ASP A 242 2.56 14.45 74.03
N THR A 243 1.54 14.20 74.87
CA THR A 243 1.68 13.36 76.07
C THR A 243 1.75 11.86 75.77
N GLU A 244 0.97 11.36 74.81
CA GLU A 244 0.98 9.94 74.41
C GLU A 244 2.31 9.54 73.71
N ASP A 245 2.85 10.43 72.88
CA ASP A 245 4.15 10.24 72.21
C ASP A 245 5.33 10.35 73.21
N GLY A 246 5.15 11.05 74.33
CA GLY A 246 6.14 11.14 75.42
C GLY A 246 6.24 9.87 76.29
N GLU A 247 5.15 9.13 76.45
CA GLU A 247 5.10 7.90 77.27
C GLU A 247 5.53 6.63 76.50
N GLY A 248 5.52 6.66 75.16
CA GLY A 248 5.94 5.52 74.31
C GLY A 248 7.45 5.28 74.21
N GLY A 249 8.29 6.16 74.79
CA GLY A 249 9.75 6.12 74.67
C GLY A 249 10.52 5.33 75.74
N GLU A 250 9.87 4.86 76.80
CA GLU A 250 10.58 4.35 78.00
C GLU A 250 10.55 2.82 78.20
N VAL A 251 10.22 2.01 77.18
CA VAL A 251 10.06 0.54 77.32
C VAL A 251 11.13 -0.31 76.58
N THR A 252 12.18 0.27 76.02
CA THR A 252 13.27 -0.54 75.41
C THR A 252 14.66 -0.12 75.84
N ALA A 253 15.01 -0.33 77.11
CA ALA A 253 16.41 -0.42 77.56
C ALA A 253 16.52 -1.08 78.94
N ALA A 254 16.46 -2.43 78.99
CA ALA A 254 17.12 -3.25 80.00
C ALA A 254 17.12 -4.73 79.55
#